data_AF-W5M268-F1
#
_entry.id   AF-W5M268-F1
#
_cell.length_a   1.000
_cell.length_b   1.000
_cell.length_c   1.000
_cell.angle_alpha   90.00
_cell.angle_beta   90.00
_cell.angle_gamma   90.00
#
_symmetry.space_group_name_H-M   'P 1'
#
loop_
_entity.id
_entity.type
_entity.pdbx_description
1 polymer ?
#
loop_
_entity_poly.entity_id
_entity_poly.type
_entity_poly.pdbx_seq_one_letter_code
_entity_poly.pdbx_strand_id
1 'polypeptide(L)'
;MLTVWILPVSVRITRVLAALLLLSSSGFSSELKVRVRVADGQVAEETLEADSERDVITVEFRQGDGTLITFVADFKQDVKIFRSLILGEPERGQSQYQALCFVTSSNIRKHQELRKGVAEAFQKNPRAIRSAEEKRGAEHLAMNVAVNLSQAGQLSAHIRNVCAEARGAVYSREADVRHWLDRDFQNRFLDTVKKYTDKTLLVLLMSLLILLWQPCACSYSLRLEWYPCLLKYCRGRDAAGRAAPYKCGIRSCSKGYRFDFYVPQKQLCLWEEDG
;
A
#
# COMPACT_ATOMS: atom_id res chain seq x y z
N MET A 1 36.86 39.66 -41.49
CA MET A 1 37.33 38.39 -40.91
C MET A 1 36.30 37.93 -39.88
N LEU A 2 35.48 36.92 -40.22
CA LEU A 2 34.61 36.24 -39.26
C LEU A 2 35.21 34.86 -38.99
N THR A 3 35.82 34.69 -37.82
CA THR A 3 36.32 33.40 -37.35
C THR A 3 35.15 32.58 -36.82
N VAL A 4 34.75 31.55 -37.57
CA VAL A 4 33.82 30.53 -37.10
C VAL A 4 34.58 29.57 -36.20
N TRP A 5 34.26 29.58 -34.90
CA TRP A 5 34.80 28.64 -33.93
C TRP A 5 34.12 27.27 -34.08
N ILE A 6 34.79 26.35 -34.79
CA ILE A 6 34.34 24.96 -34.91
C ILE A 6 34.80 24.22 -33.66
N LEU A 7 33.88 24.01 -32.71
CA LEU A 7 34.14 23.15 -31.55
C LEU A 7 34.42 21.70 -31.99
N PRO A 8 35.38 21.00 -31.35
CA PRO A 8 35.76 19.63 -31.69
C PRO A 8 34.59 18.65 -31.49
N VAL A 9 34.44 17.73 -32.44
CA VAL A 9 33.33 16.74 -32.53
C VAL A 9 33.16 15.94 -31.24
N SER A 10 34.26 15.62 -30.55
CA SER A 10 34.26 14.89 -29.27
C SER A 10 33.46 15.60 -28.16
N VAL A 11 33.56 16.94 -28.07
CA VAL A 11 32.85 17.76 -27.07
C VAL A 11 31.36 17.88 -27.39
N ARG A 12 31.00 17.84 -28.69
CA ARG A 12 29.60 17.81 -29.13
C ARG A 12 28.95 16.47 -28.77
N ILE A 13 29.65 15.36 -28.95
CA ILE A 13 29.14 14.02 -28.63
C ILE A 13 28.94 13.84 -27.12
N THR A 14 29.88 14.29 -26.29
CA THR A 14 29.73 14.22 -24.81
C THR A 14 28.58 15.09 -24.30
N ARG A 15 28.37 16.27 -24.88
CA ARG A 15 27.22 17.13 -24.52
C ARG A 15 25.88 16.53 -24.96
N VAL A 16 25.83 15.88 -26.12
CA VAL A 16 24.61 15.20 -26.60
C VAL A 16 24.30 13.96 -25.76
N LEU A 17 25.31 13.16 -25.39
CA LEU A 17 25.14 12.01 -24.50
C LEU A 17 24.74 12.45 -23.08
N ALA A 18 25.32 13.53 -22.55
CA ALA A 18 24.93 14.10 -21.27
C ALA A 18 23.49 14.67 -21.30
N ALA A 19 23.08 15.30 -22.40
CA ALA A 19 21.71 15.76 -22.59
C ALA A 19 20.72 14.59 -22.72
N LEU A 20 21.08 13.52 -23.44
CA LEU A 20 20.28 12.29 -23.54
C LEU A 20 20.17 11.57 -22.18
N LEU A 21 21.22 11.56 -21.37
CA LEU A 21 21.22 11.02 -20.01
C LEU A 21 20.37 11.88 -19.05
N LEU A 22 20.34 13.21 -19.23
CA LEU A 22 19.46 14.12 -18.49
C LEU A 22 17.99 14.03 -18.92
N LEU A 23 17.73 13.62 -20.16
CA LEU A 23 16.38 13.39 -20.70
C LEU A 23 15.81 12.01 -20.34
N SER A 24 16.61 11.09 -19.80
CA SER A 24 16.20 9.70 -19.54
C SER A 24 15.73 9.39 -18.12
N SER A 25 15.61 10.37 -17.21
CA SER A 25 15.28 10.10 -15.80
C SER A 25 14.15 10.93 -15.20
N SER A 26 13.34 11.61 -16.02
CA SER A 26 12.13 12.26 -15.51
C SER A 26 11.00 11.24 -15.39
N GLY A 27 11.08 10.40 -14.36
CA GLY A 27 9.94 9.61 -13.95
C GLY A 27 8.82 10.54 -13.49
N PHE A 28 7.64 10.46 -14.11
CA PHE A 28 6.49 11.27 -13.73
C PHE A 28 5.84 10.69 -12.46
N SER A 29 6.46 10.95 -11.30
CA SER A 29 5.79 10.84 -10.00
C SER A 29 5.08 12.16 -9.70
N SER A 30 3.79 12.08 -9.37
CA SER A 30 3.01 13.22 -8.91
C SER A 30 2.69 13.04 -7.43
N GLU A 31 2.93 14.06 -6.63
CA GLU A 31 2.55 14.08 -5.23
C GLU A 31 1.31 14.97 -5.03
N LEU A 32 0.34 14.47 -4.28
CA LEU A 32 -0.88 15.15 -3.89
C LEU A 32 -1.03 15.09 -2.35
N LYS A 33 -0.85 16.22 -1.69
CA LYS A 33 -1.07 16.33 -0.24
C LYS A 33 -2.51 16.69 0.07
N VAL A 34 -3.22 15.82 0.77
CA VAL A 34 -4.64 16.02 1.09
C VAL A 34 -4.79 16.16 2.60
N ARG A 35 -5.38 17.27 3.03
CA ARG A 35 -5.79 17.42 4.43
C ARG A 35 -7.16 16.81 4.61
N VAL A 36 -7.32 15.92 5.57
CA VAL A 36 -8.57 15.23 5.84
C VAL A 36 -8.92 15.31 7.31
N ARG A 37 -10.20 15.12 7.61
CA ARG A 37 -10.63 14.92 8.98
C ARG A 37 -10.65 13.42 9.28
N VAL A 38 -9.82 13.00 10.24
CA VAL A 38 -9.75 11.62 10.73
C VAL A 38 -10.91 11.31 11.68
N ALA A 39 -11.14 10.02 11.96
CA ALA A 39 -12.29 9.54 12.72
C ALA A 39 -12.45 10.14 14.12
N ASP A 40 -11.35 10.56 14.75
CA ASP A 40 -11.30 11.25 16.05
C ASP A 40 -11.66 12.75 15.97
N GLY A 41 -11.96 13.26 14.77
CA GLY A 41 -12.31 14.65 14.52
C GLY A 41 -11.10 15.57 14.30
N GLN A 42 -9.87 15.06 14.50
CA GLN A 42 -8.65 15.82 14.22
C GLN A 42 -8.44 15.99 12.72
N VAL A 43 -7.60 16.97 12.33
CA VAL A 43 -7.22 17.16 10.94
C VAL A 43 -5.83 16.56 10.76
N ALA A 44 -5.76 15.47 9.99
CA ALA A 44 -4.50 14.86 9.60
C ALA A 44 -4.12 15.30 8.17
N GLU A 45 -2.82 15.43 7.92
CA GLU A 45 -2.30 15.53 6.56
C GLU A 45 -2.01 14.12 6.05
N GLU A 46 -2.69 13.73 4.97
CA GLU A 46 -2.45 12.50 4.21
C GLU A 46 -1.61 12.86 2.98
N THR A 47 -0.50 12.17 2.78
CA THR A 47 0.31 12.29 1.56
C THR A 47 -0.08 11.18 0.61
N LEU A 48 -0.59 11.55 -0.57
CA LEU A 48 -0.87 10.63 -1.66
C LEU A 48 0.21 10.83 -2.73
N GLU A 49 0.93 9.77 -3.05
CA GLU A 49 1.84 9.76 -4.19
C GLU A 49 1.29 8.82 -5.27
N ALA A 50 1.33 9.26 -6.52
CA ALA A 50 1.04 8.42 -7.67
C ALA A 50 2.25 8.39 -8.60
N ASP A 51 2.82 7.20 -8.73
CA ASP A 51 3.88 6.89 -9.68
C ASP A 51 3.25 6.25 -10.91
N SER A 52 3.12 7.05 -11.97
CA SER A 52 2.49 6.61 -13.22
C SER A 52 3.35 5.64 -14.03
N GLU A 53 4.66 5.60 -13.79
CA GLU A 53 5.58 4.70 -14.49
C GLU A 53 5.63 3.32 -13.83
N ARG A 54 5.61 3.30 -12.50
CA ARG A 54 5.61 2.06 -11.72
C ARG A 54 4.22 1.47 -11.54
N ASP A 55 3.17 2.19 -11.95
CA ASP A 55 1.77 1.81 -11.77
C ASP A 55 1.42 1.60 -10.28
N VAL A 56 1.82 2.57 -9.44
CA VAL A 56 1.70 2.49 -7.98
C VAL A 56 1.05 3.73 -7.40
N ILE A 57 0.16 3.53 -6.42
CA ILE A 57 -0.34 4.62 -5.55
C ILE A 57 0.08 4.32 -4.11
N THR A 58 0.63 5.32 -3.44
CA THR A 58 1.01 5.30 -2.03
C THR A 58 0.17 6.31 -1.26
N VAL A 59 -0.36 5.91 -0.11
CA VAL A 59 -1.04 6.78 0.85
C VAL A 59 -0.31 6.66 2.19
N GLU A 60 0.17 7.76 2.73
CA GLU A 60 0.82 7.81 4.05
C GLU A 60 0.15 8.83 4.96
N PHE A 61 -0.10 8.42 6.21
CA PHE A 61 -0.73 9.29 7.20
C PHE A 61 -0.48 8.83 8.63
N ARG A 62 -0.67 9.74 9.57
CA ARG A 62 -0.57 9.47 11.01
C ARG A 62 -1.97 9.46 11.63
N GLN A 63 -2.26 8.42 12.40
CA GLN A 63 -3.48 8.32 13.22
C GLN A 63 -3.36 9.17 14.50
N GLY A 64 -4.48 9.40 15.19
CA GLY A 64 -4.53 10.21 16.41
C GLY A 64 -3.70 9.66 17.58
N ASP A 65 -3.50 8.34 17.62
CA ASP A 65 -2.63 7.63 18.58
C ASP A 65 -1.13 7.73 18.24
N GLY A 66 -0.78 8.38 17.13
CA GLY A 66 0.59 8.49 16.64
C GLY A 66 1.03 7.34 15.72
N THR A 67 0.19 6.32 15.50
CA THR A 67 0.48 5.21 14.58
C THR A 67 0.68 5.74 13.16
N LEU A 68 1.80 5.40 12.53
CA LEU A 68 2.09 5.77 11.14
C LEU A 68 1.61 4.67 10.20
N ILE A 69 0.72 5.02 9.28
CA ILE A 69 0.15 4.14 8.27
C ILE A 69 0.78 4.41 6.92
N THR A 70 1.20 3.34 6.24
CA THR A 70 1.56 3.36 4.82
C THR A 70 0.70 2.33 4.09
N PHE A 71 -0.06 2.78 3.11
CA PHE A 71 -0.80 1.93 2.19
C PHE A 71 -0.22 2.07 0.79
N VAL A 72 0.08 0.94 0.13
CA VAL A 72 0.55 0.91 -1.24
C VAL A 72 -0.36 -0.01 -2.07
N ALA A 73 -0.85 0.51 -3.19
CA ALA A 73 -1.51 -0.27 -4.21
C ALA A 73 -0.59 -0.38 -5.43
N ASP A 74 0.00 -1.56 -5.63
CA ASP A 74 0.77 -1.92 -6.81
C ASP A 74 -0.18 -2.56 -7.84
N PHE A 75 -0.59 -1.78 -8.83
CA PHE A 75 -1.54 -2.24 -9.84
C PHE A 75 -0.89 -3.15 -10.88
N LYS A 76 0.43 -3.08 -11.04
CA LYS A 76 1.17 -3.91 -11.98
C LYS A 76 1.23 -5.35 -11.49
N GLN A 77 1.52 -5.52 -10.21
CA GLN A 77 1.58 -6.84 -9.56
C GLN A 77 0.25 -7.28 -8.94
N ASP A 78 -0.78 -6.41 -8.94
CA ASP A 78 -2.11 -6.66 -8.38
C ASP A 78 -2.05 -6.95 -6.86
N VAL A 79 -1.33 -6.09 -6.14
CA VAL A 79 -1.06 -6.23 -4.71
C VAL A 79 -1.43 -4.96 -3.95
N LYS A 80 -2.08 -5.14 -2.79
CA LYS A 80 -2.23 -4.13 -1.75
C LYS A 80 -1.32 -4.46 -0.58
N ILE A 81 -0.59 -3.46 -0.11
CA ILE A 81 0.34 -3.54 1.00
C ILE A 81 -0.12 -2.53 2.05
N PHE A 82 -0.26 -2.99 3.28
CA PHE A 82 -0.59 -2.15 4.42
C PHE A 82 0.50 -2.30 5.46
N ARG A 83 1.08 -1.19 5.89
CA ARG A 83 2.00 -1.12 7.03
C ARG A 83 1.40 -0.24 8.10
N SER A 84 1.45 -0.71 9.33
CA SER A 84 1.18 0.08 10.52
C SER A 84 2.40 0.05 11.42
N LEU A 85 2.99 1.21 11.65
CA LEU A 85 4.07 1.41 12.62
C LEU A 85 3.44 1.99 13.89
N ILE A 86 3.14 1.10 14.83
CA ILE A 86 2.45 1.38 16.07
C ILE A 86 3.51 1.75 17.11
N LEU A 87 3.33 2.89 17.78
CA LEU A 87 4.24 3.31 18.85
C LEU A 87 3.95 2.47 20.09
N GLY A 88 5.00 1.94 20.72
CA GLY A 88 4.85 1.22 21.98
C GLY A 88 4.96 2.16 23.17
N GLU A 89 4.50 1.69 24.32
CA GLU A 89 4.53 2.39 25.60
C GLU A 89 5.74 1.91 26.43
N PRO A 90 6.89 2.62 26.41
CA PRO A 90 8.08 2.18 27.13
C PRO A 90 7.87 2.10 28.64
N GLU A 91 6.99 2.93 29.19
CA GLU A 91 6.58 2.92 30.60
C GLU A 91 5.91 1.60 31.01
N ARG A 92 5.39 0.83 30.05
CA ARG A 92 4.82 -0.52 30.27
C ARG A 92 5.77 -1.64 29.83
N GLY A 93 7.04 -1.32 29.60
CA GLY A 93 8.06 -2.28 29.16
C GLY A 93 7.90 -2.73 27.71
N GLN A 94 7.14 -2.00 26.89
CA GLN A 94 7.00 -2.31 25.46
C GLN A 94 8.22 -1.82 24.67
N SER A 95 8.46 -2.40 23.49
CA SER A 95 9.43 -1.85 22.54
C SER A 95 9.03 -0.45 22.08
N GLN A 96 9.98 0.35 21.60
CA GLN A 96 9.70 1.70 21.10
C GLN A 96 8.60 1.74 20.03
N TYR A 97 8.52 0.71 19.19
CA TYR A 97 7.47 0.55 18.20
C TYR A 97 7.27 -0.92 17.84
N GLN A 98 6.14 -1.22 17.21
CA GLN A 98 5.85 -2.48 16.53
C GLN A 98 5.37 -2.19 15.12
N ALA A 99 5.91 -2.91 14.14
CA ALA A 99 5.46 -2.83 12.75
C ALA A 99 4.62 -4.05 12.37
N LEU A 100 3.40 -3.81 11.90
CA LEU A 100 2.56 -4.79 11.23
C LEU A 100 2.65 -4.58 9.72
N CYS A 101 2.71 -5.67 8.95
CA CYS A 101 2.56 -5.61 7.50
C CYS A 101 1.58 -6.67 7.01
N PHE A 102 0.60 -6.23 6.23
CA PHE A 102 -0.45 -7.04 5.62
C PHE A 102 -0.39 -6.91 4.09
N VAL A 103 -0.43 -8.02 3.38
CA VAL A 103 -0.37 -8.06 1.90
C VAL A 103 -1.53 -8.89 1.37
N THR A 104 -2.30 -8.34 0.43
CA THR A 104 -3.49 -8.99 -0.13
C THR A 104 -3.64 -8.69 -1.63
N SER A 105 -4.30 -9.59 -2.36
CA SER A 105 -4.57 -9.35 -3.79
C SER A 105 -5.48 -8.15 -3.96
N SER A 106 -5.17 -7.32 -4.96
CA SER A 106 -5.96 -6.13 -5.20
C SER A 106 -7.29 -6.46 -5.88
N ASN A 107 -7.38 -7.57 -6.64
CA ASN A 107 -8.52 -8.00 -7.47
C ASN A 107 -9.06 -6.88 -8.37
N ILE A 108 -8.21 -5.93 -8.72
CA ILE A 108 -8.58 -4.67 -9.36
C ILE A 108 -8.19 -4.74 -10.84
N ARG A 109 -9.06 -5.33 -11.66
CA ARG A 109 -8.96 -5.21 -13.13
C ARG A 109 -9.56 -3.89 -13.67
N LYS A 110 -10.03 -2.98 -12.80
CA LYS A 110 -10.81 -1.77 -13.19
C LYS A 110 -10.11 -0.42 -12.94
N HIS A 111 -8.84 -0.35 -12.57
CA HIS A 111 -8.24 0.92 -12.09
C HIS A 111 -7.09 1.47 -12.94
N GLN A 112 -6.85 0.97 -14.16
CA GLN A 112 -5.84 1.57 -15.06
C GLN A 112 -6.10 3.05 -15.30
N GLU A 113 -7.36 3.41 -15.53
CA GLU A 113 -7.78 4.79 -15.76
C GLU A 113 -7.66 5.69 -14.51
N LEU A 114 -7.75 5.11 -13.32
CA LEU A 114 -7.60 5.84 -12.06
C LEU A 114 -6.17 6.37 -11.89
N ARG A 115 -5.16 5.63 -12.34
CA ARG A 115 -3.72 6.00 -12.22
C ARG A 115 -3.44 7.32 -12.92
N LYS A 116 -3.80 7.41 -14.20
CA LYS A 116 -3.70 8.64 -15.00
C LYS A 116 -4.56 9.75 -14.39
N GLY A 117 -5.72 9.40 -13.82
CA GLY A 117 -6.57 10.33 -13.09
C GLY A 117 -5.86 11.01 -11.92
N VAL A 118 -5.08 10.27 -11.14
CA VAL A 118 -4.35 10.79 -9.99
C VAL A 118 -3.08 11.51 -10.39
N ALA A 119 -2.31 10.97 -11.34
CA ALA A 119 -1.09 11.59 -11.84
C ALA A 119 -1.33 12.99 -12.44
N GLU A 120 -2.52 13.19 -13.04
CA GLU A 120 -2.96 14.46 -13.62
C GLU A 120 -3.82 15.29 -12.65
N ALA A 121 -4.14 14.77 -11.45
CA ALA A 121 -4.99 15.48 -10.49
C ALA A 121 -4.20 16.57 -9.77
N PHE A 122 -4.54 17.82 -10.07
CA PHE A 122 -3.98 18.97 -9.35
C PHE A 122 -4.95 19.47 -8.27
N GLN A 123 -4.41 19.77 -7.10
CA GLN A 123 -5.20 20.31 -6.00
C GLN A 123 -5.47 21.80 -6.22
N LYS A 124 -6.72 22.15 -6.54
CA LYS A 124 -7.13 23.57 -6.69
C LYS A 124 -6.96 24.40 -5.42
N ASN A 125 -7.01 23.77 -4.24
CA ASN A 125 -6.81 24.43 -2.95
C ASN A 125 -6.08 23.48 -1.98
N PRO A 126 -4.76 23.65 -1.77
CA PRO A 126 -3.95 22.88 -0.81
C PRO A 126 -4.38 23.00 0.65
N ARG A 127 -5.16 24.05 0.97
CA ARG A 127 -5.62 24.30 2.34
C ARG A 127 -6.99 23.72 2.68
N ALA A 128 -7.69 23.21 1.69
CA ALA A 128 -9.02 22.65 1.89
C ALA A 128 -8.94 21.33 2.66
N ILE A 129 -9.68 21.23 3.76
CA ILE A 129 -9.96 19.96 4.42
C ILE A 129 -10.98 19.20 3.55
N ARG A 130 -10.63 17.99 3.15
CA ARG A 130 -11.44 17.13 2.29
C ARG A 130 -12.11 16.03 3.11
N SER A 131 -13.27 15.63 2.60
CA SER A 131 -13.97 14.41 3.01
C SER A 131 -14.15 13.54 1.77
N ALA A 132 -14.14 12.22 1.95
CA ALA A 132 -14.45 11.30 0.87
C ALA A 132 -15.86 11.55 0.30
N GLU A 133 -16.00 11.50 -1.03
CA GLU A 133 -17.30 11.59 -1.72
C GLU A 133 -18.15 10.33 -1.50
N GLU A 134 -17.52 9.18 -1.24
CA GLU A 134 -18.19 7.92 -0.96
C GLU A 134 -17.58 7.24 0.28
N LYS A 135 -18.41 6.83 1.24
CA LYS A 135 -17.97 6.08 2.41
C LYS A 135 -18.26 4.60 2.21
N ARG A 136 -17.21 3.78 2.09
CA ARG A 136 -17.31 2.33 1.96
C ARG A 136 -17.20 1.66 3.33
N GLY A 137 -17.87 0.51 3.46
CA GLY A 137 -17.82 -0.34 4.64
C GLY A 137 -16.43 -0.93 4.91
N ALA A 138 -16.28 -1.56 6.07
CA ALA A 138 -15.06 -2.27 6.42
C ALA A 138 -14.96 -3.60 5.67
N GLU A 139 -13.80 -3.89 5.08
CA GLU A 139 -13.49 -5.20 4.52
C GLU A 139 -12.78 -6.04 5.58
N HIS A 140 -13.31 -7.24 5.84
CA HIS A 140 -12.74 -8.19 6.79
C HIS A 140 -11.78 -9.12 6.05
N LEU A 141 -10.54 -9.19 6.53
CA LEU A 141 -9.45 -9.94 5.93
C LEU A 141 -8.87 -10.90 6.96
N ALA A 142 -9.19 -12.18 6.83
CA ALA A 142 -8.59 -13.24 7.64
C ALA A 142 -7.20 -13.58 7.09
N MET A 143 -6.16 -13.08 7.75
CA MET A 143 -4.76 -13.21 7.33
C MET A 143 -4.15 -14.46 7.97
N ASN A 144 -4.56 -15.61 7.44
CA ASN A 144 -4.28 -16.94 7.99
C ASN A 144 -2.88 -17.50 7.65
N VAL A 145 -2.06 -16.77 6.91
CA VAL A 145 -0.68 -17.17 6.59
C VAL A 145 0.32 -16.06 6.84
N ALA A 146 1.50 -16.44 7.32
CA ALA A 146 2.66 -15.56 7.39
C ALA A 146 3.65 -15.96 6.28
N VAL A 147 4.09 -14.97 5.50
CA VAL A 147 5.09 -15.14 4.45
C VAL A 147 6.39 -14.44 4.85
N ASN A 148 7.51 -14.98 4.38
CA ASN A 148 8.82 -14.37 4.62
C ASN A 148 8.97 -13.11 3.77
N LEU A 149 9.54 -12.03 4.32
CA LEU A 149 9.78 -10.77 3.60
C LEU A 149 10.59 -10.98 2.30
N SER A 150 11.59 -11.87 2.31
CA SER A 150 12.39 -12.18 1.12
C SER A 150 11.58 -12.83 -0.01
N GLN A 151 10.58 -13.63 0.35
CA GLN A 151 9.66 -14.27 -0.60
C GLN A 151 8.60 -13.30 -1.06
N ALA A 152 7.95 -12.59 -0.13
CA ALA A 152 6.97 -11.57 -0.42
C ALA A 152 7.58 -10.45 -1.30
N GLY A 153 8.83 -10.08 -1.07
CA GLY A 153 9.57 -9.12 -1.89
C GLY A 153 9.93 -9.58 -3.30
N GLN A 154 9.66 -10.84 -3.68
CA GLN A 154 9.74 -11.32 -5.07
C GLN A 154 8.45 -11.00 -5.84
N LEU A 155 7.32 -10.88 -5.15
CA LEU A 155 6.03 -10.53 -5.75
C LEU A 155 6.00 -9.06 -6.16
N SER A 156 6.48 -8.17 -5.29
CA SER A 156 6.64 -6.74 -5.58
C SER A 156 7.82 -6.18 -4.79
N ALA A 157 8.64 -5.37 -5.47
CA ALA A 157 9.75 -4.66 -4.82
C ALA A 157 9.26 -3.72 -3.70
N HIS A 158 8.03 -3.22 -3.81
CA HIS A 158 7.43 -2.35 -2.80
C HIS A 158 7.20 -3.06 -1.47
N ILE A 159 6.91 -4.37 -1.48
CA ILE A 159 6.73 -5.15 -0.24
C ILE A 159 8.01 -5.12 0.59
N ARG A 160 9.17 -5.29 -0.06
CA ARG A 160 10.46 -5.28 0.63
C ARG A 160 10.72 -3.97 1.35
N ASN A 161 10.46 -2.85 0.67
CA ASN A 161 10.74 -1.52 1.19
C ASN A 161 9.73 -1.13 2.28
N VAL A 162 8.45 -1.35 2.03
CA VAL A 162 7.37 -0.96 2.94
C VAL A 162 7.37 -1.84 4.19
N CYS A 163 7.64 -3.15 4.06
CA CYS A 163 7.50 -4.10 5.16
C CYS A 163 8.81 -4.47 5.85
N ALA A 164 9.91 -3.76 5.57
CA ALA A 164 11.23 -4.02 6.17
C ALA A 164 11.23 -3.99 7.70
N GLU A 165 10.43 -3.13 8.31
CA GLU A 165 10.34 -2.97 9.77
C GLU A 165 9.48 -4.05 10.43
N ALA A 166 8.63 -4.76 9.67
CA ALA A 166 7.77 -5.85 10.15
C ALA A 166 8.57 -7.16 10.34
N ARG A 167 9.57 -7.11 11.22
CA ARG A 167 10.55 -8.18 11.46
C ARG A 167 9.94 -9.51 11.92
N GLY A 168 8.72 -9.47 12.47
CA GLY A 168 8.01 -10.66 12.96
C GLY A 168 7.42 -11.52 11.83
N ALA A 169 6.63 -10.91 10.95
CA ALA A 169 5.96 -11.58 9.84
C ALA A 169 5.35 -10.57 8.86
N VAL A 170 5.20 -10.98 7.60
CA VAL A 170 4.29 -10.34 6.63
C VAL A 170 3.06 -11.23 6.51
N TYR A 171 1.90 -10.69 6.88
CA TYR A 171 0.65 -11.47 6.92
C TYR A 171 -0.09 -11.40 5.59
N SER A 172 -0.69 -12.51 5.17
CA SER A 172 -1.47 -12.60 3.94
C SER A 172 -2.59 -13.63 4.05
N ARG A 173 -3.42 -13.72 3.01
CA ARG A 173 -4.46 -14.75 2.88
C ARG A 173 -3.92 -15.93 2.09
N GLU A 174 -4.24 -17.13 2.51
CA GLU A 174 -3.83 -18.34 1.80
C GLU A 174 -4.38 -18.38 0.36
N ALA A 175 -5.57 -17.81 0.13
CA ALA A 175 -6.16 -17.68 -1.19
C ALA A 175 -5.36 -16.75 -2.11
N ASP A 176 -4.81 -15.66 -1.58
CA ASP A 176 -3.99 -14.72 -2.38
C ASP A 176 -2.63 -15.31 -2.70
N VAL A 177 -2.00 -15.97 -1.71
CA VAL A 177 -0.74 -16.68 -1.93
C VAL A 177 -0.89 -17.73 -3.03
N ARG A 178 -1.96 -18.55 -2.99
CA ARG A 178 -2.27 -19.50 -4.07
C ARG A 178 -2.49 -18.78 -5.41
N HIS A 179 -3.26 -17.71 -5.41
CA HIS A 179 -3.53 -16.94 -6.62
C HIS A 179 -2.25 -16.42 -7.29
N TRP A 180 -1.30 -15.90 -6.50
CA TRP A 180 -0.03 -15.40 -7.04
C TRP A 180 0.87 -16.53 -7.54
N LEU A 181 0.83 -17.69 -6.88
CA LEU A 181 1.57 -18.88 -7.30
C LEU A 181 1.10 -19.42 -8.65
N ASP A 182 -0.21 -19.41 -8.88
CA ASP A 182 -0.81 -19.91 -10.13
C ASP A 182 -0.52 -19.00 -11.34
N ARG A 183 -0.12 -17.74 -11.14
CA ARG A 183 0.15 -16.73 -12.20
C ARG A 183 1.62 -16.68 -12.69
N ASP A 184 2.36 -17.79 -12.70
CA ASP A 184 3.77 -17.94 -13.17
C ASP A 184 4.90 -17.65 -12.14
N PHE A 185 4.65 -17.66 -10.83
CA PHE A 185 5.75 -17.73 -9.86
C PHE A 185 6.19 -19.19 -9.62
N GLN A 186 7.08 -19.70 -10.47
CA GLN A 186 7.68 -21.04 -10.35
C GLN A 186 8.11 -21.40 -8.92
N ASN A 187 7.58 -22.51 -8.40
CA ASN A 187 8.14 -23.53 -7.47
C ASN A 187 9.10 -23.16 -6.29
N ARG A 188 9.42 -21.90 -5.99
CA ARG A 188 10.29 -21.50 -4.85
C ARG A 188 9.55 -20.87 -3.67
N PHE A 189 8.27 -20.55 -3.82
CA PHE A 189 7.48 -19.88 -2.77
C PHE A 189 6.79 -20.89 -1.82
N LEU A 190 6.60 -22.13 -2.26
CA LEU A 190 5.78 -23.12 -1.55
C LEU A 190 6.43 -23.68 -0.28
N ASP A 191 7.76 -23.72 -0.22
CA ASP A 191 8.48 -24.42 0.86
C ASP A 191 8.53 -23.68 2.20
N THR A 192 7.99 -22.45 2.31
CA THR A 192 8.15 -21.65 3.55
C THR A 192 6.95 -20.81 3.95
N VAL A 193 5.79 -21.04 3.34
CA VAL A 193 4.53 -20.51 3.87
C VAL A 193 4.26 -21.22 5.19
N LYS A 194 4.46 -20.55 6.32
CA LYS A 194 3.99 -21.05 7.62
C LYS A 194 2.46 -20.98 7.60
N LYS A 195 1.85 -22.08 7.19
CA LYS A 195 0.41 -22.26 7.23
C LYS A 195 -0.01 -22.41 8.69
N TYR A 196 -0.72 -21.43 9.22
CA TYR A 196 -1.51 -21.62 10.43
C TYR A 196 -2.83 -22.28 10.01
N THR A 197 -2.76 -23.52 9.55
CA THR A 197 -3.97 -24.30 9.27
C THR A 197 -4.52 -24.88 10.56
N ASP A 198 -5.79 -24.58 10.81
CA ASP A 198 -6.70 -25.16 11.81
C ASP A 198 -6.96 -26.68 11.62
N LYS A 199 -5.99 -27.42 11.09
CA LYS A 199 -6.02 -28.88 10.90
C LYS A 199 -4.86 -29.60 11.58
N THR A 200 -4.11 -28.89 12.43
CA THR A 200 -3.06 -29.46 13.29
C THR A 200 -3.47 -29.45 14.77
N LEU A 201 -4.75 -29.17 15.06
CA LEU A 201 -5.32 -29.28 16.41
C LEU A 201 -5.63 -30.73 16.82
N LEU A 202 -5.64 -31.68 15.87
CA LEU A 202 -5.98 -33.07 16.14
C LEU A 202 -4.78 -34.00 16.41
N VAL A 203 -3.56 -33.61 16.03
CA VAL A 203 -2.36 -34.48 16.14
C VAL A 203 -1.50 -34.13 17.37
N LEU A 204 -1.79 -33.03 18.05
CA LEU A 204 -1.05 -32.59 19.25
C LEU A 204 -1.75 -32.88 20.57
N LEU A 205 -2.74 -33.78 20.59
CA LEU A 205 -3.43 -34.22 21.82
C LEU A 205 -2.59 -35.18 22.70
N MET A 206 -1.29 -35.34 22.41
CA MET A 206 -0.45 -36.31 23.11
C MET A 206 0.94 -35.81 23.51
N SER A 207 1.08 -34.53 23.91
CA SER A 207 2.28 -34.07 24.61
C SER A 207 1.94 -32.93 25.57
N LEU A 208 1.80 -33.29 26.84
CA LEU A 208 1.40 -32.48 27.99
C LEU A 208 2.39 -31.34 28.38
N LEU A 209 3.16 -30.80 27.43
CA LEU A 209 4.18 -29.76 27.65
C LEU A 209 4.02 -28.51 26.76
N ILE A 210 2.95 -28.42 25.97
CA ILE A 210 2.73 -27.34 24.97
C ILE A 210 1.61 -26.36 25.40
N LEU A 211 1.12 -26.46 26.64
CA LEU A 211 0.07 -25.58 27.16
C LEU A 211 0.54 -24.14 27.49
N LEU A 212 1.81 -23.78 27.25
CA LEU A 212 2.31 -22.41 27.45
C LEU A 212 2.36 -21.55 26.17
N TRP A 213 2.07 -22.10 24.99
CA TRP A 213 2.19 -21.38 23.71
C TRP A 213 0.99 -21.66 22.79
N GLN A 214 -0.22 -21.27 23.22
CA GLN A 214 -1.35 -21.21 22.30
C GLN A 214 -1.21 -19.97 21.39
N PRO A 215 -1.33 -20.10 20.05
CA PRO A 215 -1.31 -18.94 19.16
C PRO A 215 -2.48 -18.01 19.49
N CYS A 216 -2.19 -16.73 19.75
CA CYS A 216 -3.22 -15.73 20.04
C CYS A 216 -3.78 -15.19 18.72
N ALA A 217 -5.10 -15.09 18.61
CA ALA A 217 -5.76 -14.38 17.52
C ALA A 217 -5.85 -12.90 17.88
N CYS A 218 -5.49 -12.02 16.95
CA CYS A 218 -5.54 -10.57 17.13
C CYS A 218 -6.25 -9.91 15.97
N SER A 219 -6.98 -8.84 16.28
CA SER A 219 -7.71 -8.04 15.30
C SER A 219 -7.10 -6.64 15.23
N TYR A 220 -6.71 -6.21 14.04
CA TYR A 220 -6.23 -4.85 13.80
C TYR A 220 -7.11 -4.14 12.77
N SER A 221 -7.53 -2.91 13.09
CA SER A 221 -8.40 -2.11 12.23
C SER A 221 -7.71 -0.85 11.72
N LEU A 222 -7.97 -0.54 10.46
CA LEU A 222 -7.39 0.58 9.72
C LEU A 222 -8.51 1.22 8.90
N ARG A 223 -8.48 2.54 8.72
CA ARG A 223 -9.34 3.24 7.77
C ARG A 223 -8.52 4.19 6.90
N LEU A 224 -8.70 4.09 5.59
CA LEU A 224 -8.28 5.12 4.65
C LEU A 224 -9.41 6.15 4.59
N GLU A 225 -9.18 7.35 5.10
CA GLU A 225 -10.24 8.38 5.16
C GLU A 225 -10.48 9.03 3.81
N TRP A 226 -9.43 9.15 3.00
CA TRP A 226 -9.54 9.62 1.64
C TRP A 226 -8.54 8.91 0.74
N TYR A 227 -9.02 8.29 -0.34
CA TYR A 227 -8.17 7.82 -1.42
C TYR A 227 -8.90 7.93 -2.75
N PRO A 228 -8.18 8.13 -3.87
CA PRO A 228 -8.77 8.06 -5.20
C PRO A 228 -9.25 6.63 -5.47
N CYS A 229 -10.54 6.46 -5.80
CA CYS A 229 -11.12 5.13 -5.99
C CYS A 229 -11.75 4.92 -7.37
N LEU A 230 -12.20 5.99 -8.03
CA LEU A 230 -12.86 5.96 -9.34
C LEU A 230 -12.55 7.23 -10.14
N LEU A 231 -12.72 7.17 -11.47
CA LEU A 231 -12.75 8.38 -12.30
C LEU A 231 -14.13 9.05 -12.26
N LYS A 232 -14.12 10.37 -12.36
CA LYS A 232 -15.30 11.20 -12.53
C LYS A 232 -15.46 11.60 -14.00
N TYR A 233 -16.64 11.33 -14.55
CA TYR A 233 -17.04 11.72 -15.89
C TYR A 233 -18.08 12.83 -15.83
N CYS A 234 -17.83 13.91 -16.55
CA CYS A 234 -18.75 15.03 -16.69
C CYS A 234 -19.42 14.98 -18.07
N ARG A 235 -20.61 15.56 -18.18
CA ARG A 235 -21.31 15.68 -19.47
C ARG A 235 -20.76 16.89 -20.22
N GLY A 236 -20.35 16.68 -21.45
CA GLY A 236 -19.96 17.73 -22.39
C GLY A 236 -20.63 17.53 -23.74
N ARG A 237 -20.24 18.35 -24.71
CA ARG A 237 -20.61 18.16 -26.12
C ARG A 237 -19.36 17.82 -26.92
N ASP A 238 -19.46 16.88 -27.85
CA ASP A 238 -18.41 16.60 -28.83
C ASP A 238 -18.31 17.73 -29.87
N ALA A 239 -17.31 17.67 -30.76
CA ALA A 239 -17.15 18.65 -31.84
C ALA A 239 -18.35 18.71 -32.80
N ALA A 240 -19.22 17.69 -32.79
CA ALA A 240 -20.46 17.62 -33.55
C ALA A 240 -21.70 18.04 -32.74
N GLY A 241 -21.52 18.57 -31.52
CA GLY A 241 -22.60 19.08 -30.66
C GLY A 241 -23.41 18.02 -29.90
N ARG A 242 -23.06 16.72 -30.02
CA ARG A 242 -23.73 15.60 -29.35
C ARG A 242 -23.23 15.46 -27.91
N ALA A 243 -24.13 15.04 -27.01
CA ALA A 243 -23.77 14.82 -25.62
C ALA A 243 -22.77 13.66 -25.50
N ALA A 244 -21.56 13.95 -25.02
CA ALA A 244 -20.50 12.97 -24.81
C ALA A 244 -19.89 13.13 -23.41
N PRO A 245 -19.71 12.05 -22.64
CA PRO A 245 -19.03 12.11 -21.36
C PRO A 245 -17.53 12.33 -21.57
N TYR A 246 -16.91 13.18 -20.76
CA TYR A 246 -15.45 13.39 -20.73
C TYR A 246 -14.91 13.26 -19.31
N LYS A 247 -13.63 12.85 -19.18
CA LYS A 247 -12.93 12.75 -17.90
C LYS A 247 -12.75 14.15 -17.32
N CYS A 248 -13.27 14.39 -16.12
CA CYS A 248 -13.19 15.70 -15.46
C CYS A 248 -12.58 15.68 -14.06
N GLY A 249 -12.22 14.49 -13.55
CA GLY A 249 -11.49 14.37 -12.29
C GLY A 249 -11.48 12.95 -11.74
N ILE A 250 -11.17 12.86 -10.46
CA ILE A 250 -11.24 11.64 -9.65
C ILE A 250 -12.41 11.73 -8.67
N ARG A 251 -12.94 10.59 -8.28
CA ARG A 251 -13.85 10.43 -7.15
C ARG A 251 -13.08 9.87 -5.97
N SER A 252 -13.28 10.48 -4.81
CA SER A 252 -12.65 10.02 -3.56
C SER A 252 -13.55 9.07 -2.76
N CYS A 253 -12.92 8.09 -2.11
CA CYS A 253 -13.59 7.16 -1.21
C CYS A 253 -12.92 7.09 0.16
N SER A 254 -13.68 6.71 1.18
CA SER A 254 -13.18 6.20 2.46
C SER A 254 -13.40 4.69 2.51
N LYS A 255 -12.46 3.92 3.05
CA LYS A 255 -12.64 2.47 3.23
C LYS A 255 -11.94 1.96 4.49
N GLY A 256 -12.67 1.17 5.26
CA GLY A 256 -12.14 0.45 6.42
C GLY A 256 -11.60 -0.92 6.04
N TYR A 257 -10.64 -1.39 6.81
CA TYR A 257 -10.09 -2.74 6.76
C TYR A 257 -9.99 -3.27 8.19
N ARG A 258 -10.35 -4.53 8.37
CA ARG A 258 -10.12 -5.27 9.62
C ARG A 258 -9.33 -6.53 9.27
N PHE A 259 -8.17 -6.67 9.88
CA PHE A 259 -7.28 -7.81 9.71
C PHE A 259 -7.35 -8.69 10.94
N ASP A 260 -7.73 -9.95 10.76
CA ASP A 260 -7.70 -10.95 11.82
C ASP A 260 -6.53 -11.91 11.52
N PHE A 261 -5.59 -12.05 12.46
CA PHE A 261 -4.33 -12.78 12.24
C PHE A 261 -3.82 -13.43 13.53
N TYR A 262 -2.88 -14.37 13.40
CA TYR A 262 -2.34 -15.12 14.53
C TYR A 262 -0.92 -14.67 14.87
N VAL A 263 -0.65 -14.51 16.15
CA VAL A 263 0.68 -14.21 16.70
C VAL A 263 1.12 -15.31 17.67
N PRO A 264 2.44 -15.53 17.87
CA PRO A 264 2.91 -16.55 18.80
C PRO A 264 2.67 -16.21 20.28
N GLN A 265 2.50 -14.92 20.63
CA GLN A 265 2.39 -14.45 22.01
C GLN A 265 1.45 -13.23 22.09
N LYS A 266 0.57 -13.16 23.10
CA LYS A 266 -0.39 -12.05 23.30
C LYS A 266 0.27 -10.66 23.33
N GLN A 267 1.47 -10.57 23.90
CA GLN A 267 2.25 -9.33 23.98
C GLN A 267 2.63 -8.71 22.63
N LEU A 268 2.41 -9.41 21.52
CA LEU A 268 2.57 -8.89 20.16
C LEU A 268 1.29 -8.22 19.62
N CYS A 269 0.27 -8.02 20.47
CA CYS A 269 -0.98 -7.34 20.12
C CYS A 269 -1.18 -6.13 21.02
N LEU A 270 -0.26 -5.16 20.87
CA LEU A 270 -0.12 -4.00 21.76
C LEU A 270 -1.35 -3.09 21.80
N TRP A 271 -2.24 -3.19 20.80
CA TRP A 271 -3.40 -2.32 20.61
C TRP A 271 -4.73 -2.94 21.04
N GLU A 272 -4.77 -4.24 21.39
CA GLU A 272 -5.94 -4.79 22.06
C GLU A 272 -5.81 -4.48 23.55
N GLU A 273 -6.71 -3.64 24.07
CA GLU A 273 -6.81 -3.44 25.52
C GLU A 273 -7.06 -4.78 26.20
N ASP A 274 -6.46 -4.99 27.39
CA ASP A 274 -6.72 -6.17 28.21
C ASP A 274 -8.21 -6.21 28.60
N GLY A 275 -9.01 -6.86 27.76
CA GLY A 275 -10.35 -7.33 28.10
C GLY A 275 -10.29 -8.48 29.10
#